data_AF-A0A7Y5C5X6-F1
#
_entry.id   AF-A0A7Y5C5X6-F1
#
_cell.length_a   1.000
_cell.length_b   1.000
_cell.length_c   1.000
_cell.angle_alpha   90.00
_cell.angle_beta   90.00
_cell.angle_gamma   90.00
#
_symmetry.space_group_name_H-M   'P 1'
#
loop_
_entity.id
_entity.type
_entity.pdbx_description
1 polymer ?
#
loop_
_entity_poly.entity_id
_entity_poly.type
_entity_poly.pdbx_seq_one_letter_code
_entity_poly.pdbx_strand_id
1 'polypeptide(L)'
;MNSPAKSTRFVGIPVRILAGVALVSMPLGCATTRSAQMPAADFVKPMEVTAYCPCKKCCGWHRNWRGKAVTTAGYPKKVGVTASGVKARAGTIAADTSKYPFGTQMYVPGYGYGTVQDRGGAIKGDHIDVFFKSHKEALNWGRVQREVYVWLVGTETAMRR
;
A
#
# COMPACT_ATOMS: atom_id res chain seq x y z
N MET A 1 -34.60 13.08 75.90
CA MET A 1 -36.03 13.37 75.65
C MET A 1 -36.66 12.14 75.01
N ASN A 2 -37.97 11.95 75.18
CA ASN A 2 -38.58 10.61 75.14
C ASN A 2 -38.97 10.11 73.74
N SER A 3 -39.02 8.77 73.65
CA SER A 3 -39.72 7.83 72.75
C SER A 3 -41.13 8.27 72.27
N PRO A 4 -41.84 7.54 71.35
CA PRO A 4 -41.63 6.15 70.92
C PRO A 4 -41.87 5.78 69.43
N ALA A 5 -41.63 4.51 69.11
CA ALA A 5 -42.01 3.84 67.86
C ALA A 5 -43.46 3.31 67.84
N LYS A 6 -44.01 3.10 66.63
CA LYS A 6 -45.12 2.18 66.27
C LYS A 6 -44.80 1.69 64.84
N SER A 7 -44.65 0.40 64.51
CA SER A 7 -45.46 -0.82 64.72
C SER A 7 -46.65 -0.95 63.77
N THR A 8 -46.92 -2.20 63.32
CA THR A 8 -47.93 -2.70 62.35
C THR A 8 -47.59 -2.51 60.85
N ARG A 9 -47.83 -3.48 59.93
CA ARG A 9 -48.41 -4.85 60.03
C ARG A 9 -47.90 -5.75 58.87
N PHE A 10 -47.85 -7.07 59.10
CA PHE A 10 -47.58 -8.09 58.06
C PHE A 10 -48.85 -8.47 57.29
N VAL A 11 -48.82 -8.33 55.96
CA VAL A 11 -49.60 -9.03 54.91
C VAL A 11 -48.79 -8.88 53.60
N GLY A 12 -48.65 -9.83 52.68
CA GLY A 12 -49.04 -11.26 52.63
C GLY A 12 -48.80 -11.81 51.22
N ILE A 13 -48.32 -13.05 51.07
CA ILE A 13 -47.95 -13.63 49.76
C ILE A 13 -49.11 -14.45 49.18
N PRO A 14 -49.42 -14.29 47.88
CA PRO A 14 -49.65 -15.48 47.06
C PRO A 14 -48.85 -15.47 45.74
N VAL A 15 -48.21 -16.61 45.47
CA VAL A 15 -47.53 -16.95 44.20
C VAL A 15 -48.56 -17.36 43.14
N ARG A 16 -48.28 -17.09 41.85
CA ARG A 16 -48.75 -17.72 40.56
C ARG A 16 -48.97 -16.62 39.49
N ILE A 17 -48.71 -16.78 38.19
CA ILE A 17 -48.32 -17.94 37.34
C ILE A 17 -47.48 -17.45 36.12
N LEU A 18 -46.82 -18.39 35.42
CA LEU A 18 -45.94 -18.18 34.26
C LEU A 18 -46.63 -17.70 32.96
N ALA A 19 -45.96 -16.82 32.20
CA ALA A 19 -45.81 -16.79 30.73
C ALA A 19 -45.08 -15.48 30.34
N GLY A 20 -44.12 -15.40 29.41
CA GLY A 20 -43.39 -16.41 28.62
C GLY A 20 -42.36 -15.69 27.71
N VAL A 21 -41.37 -16.45 27.21
CA VAL A 21 -40.56 -16.26 25.96
C VAL A 21 -40.52 -14.84 25.34
N ALA A 22 -39.38 -14.17 25.16
CA ALA A 22 -38.16 -14.71 24.56
C ALA A 22 -36.85 -14.15 25.14
N LEU A 23 -35.94 -15.04 25.55
CA LEU A 23 -34.52 -14.78 25.44
C LEU A 23 -34.19 -14.75 23.94
N VAL A 24 -34.06 -13.55 23.37
CA VAL A 24 -33.29 -13.39 22.14
C VAL A 24 -31.85 -13.64 22.51
N SER A 25 -31.44 -14.91 22.47
CA SER A 25 -30.05 -15.29 22.38
C SER A 25 -29.54 -14.74 21.05
N MET A 26 -29.10 -13.47 21.06
CA MET A 26 -28.21 -12.95 20.04
C MET A 26 -27.10 -13.99 19.91
N PRO A 27 -26.98 -14.69 18.78
CA PRO A 27 -25.85 -15.57 18.62
C PRO A 27 -24.62 -14.69 18.79
N LEU A 28 -23.65 -15.17 19.57
CA LEU A 28 -22.26 -14.77 19.42
C LEU A 28 -21.78 -15.31 18.07
N GLY A 29 -22.37 -14.77 17.00
CA GLY A 29 -21.77 -14.78 15.70
C GLY A 29 -20.46 -14.05 15.90
N CYS A 30 -19.37 -14.81 15.92
CA CYS A 30 -18.10 -14.28 15.49
C CYS A 30 -18.36 -13.70 14.11
N ALA A 31 -18.65 -12.40 14.08
CA ALA A 31 -18.45 -11.55 12.93
C ALA A 31 -16.93 -11.56 12.72
N THR A 32 -16.46 -12.67 12.14
CA THR A 32 -15.16 -12.78 11.54
C THR A 32 -15.19 -11.73 10.45
N THR A 33 -14.79 -10.52 10.84
CA THR A 33 -14.46 -9.48 9.89
C THR A 33 -13.54 -10.18 8.92
N ARG A 34 -14.01 -10.28 7.67
CA ARG A 34 -13.18 -10.73 6.58
C ARG A 34 -12.22 -9.59 6.34
N SER A 35 -11.24 -9.47 7.25
CA SER A 35 -10.04 -8.68 7.09
C SER A 35 -9.60 -8.97 5.68
N ALA A 36 -9.38 -7.91 4.90
CA ALA A 36 -8.89 -8.03 3.54
C ALA A 36 -7.43 -8.49 3.63
N GLN A 37 -7.25 -9.76 3.96
CA GLN A 37 -6.00 -10.47 4.05
C GLN A 37 -5.45 -10.46 2.62
N MET A 38 -4.63 -9.45 2.31
CA MET A 38 -4.07 -9.29 0.98
C MET A 38 -3.30 -10.58 0.64
N PRO A 39 -3.36 -11.05 -0.61
CA PRO A 39 -2.79 -12.33 -0.96
C PRO A 39 -1.29 -12.30 -0.66
N ALA A 40 -0.78 -13.35 -0.04
CA ALA A 40 0.63 -13.42 0.41
C ALA A 40 1.58 -13.09 -0.75
N ALA A 41 2.71 -12.45 -0.48
CA ALA A 41 3.68 -12.17 -1.55
C ALA A 41 4.22 -13.48 -2.16
N ASP A 42 4.45 -13.50 -3.46
CA ASP A 42 5.07 -14.66 -4.14
C ASP A 42 6.48 -14.90 -3.57
N PHE A 43 7.18 -13.82 -3.20
CA PHE A 43 8.37 -13.85 -2.35
C PHE A 43 8.62 -12.48 -1.69
N VAL A 44 9.44 -12.49 -0.65
CA VAL A 44 10.04 -11.29 -0.04
C VAL A 44 11.55 -11.38 -0.25
N LYS A 45 12.21 -10.26 -0.55
CA LYS A 45 13.66 -10.22 -0.75
C LYS A 45 14.25 -8.87 -0.32
N PRO A 46 15.45 -8.82 0.30
CA PRO A 46 16.19 -7.58 0.44
C PRO A 46 16.56 -7.00 -0.93
N MET A 47 16.21 -5.74 -1.16
CA MET A 47 16.52 -4.99 -2.38
C MET A 47 17.15 -3.65 -2.04
N GLU A 48 18.04 -3.19 -2.92
CA GLU A 48 18.44 -1.79 -2.92
C GLU A 48 17.30 -0.95 -3.50
N VAL A 49 16.86 0.05 -2.76
CA VAL A 49 15.79 0.97 -3.17
C VAL A 49 16.33 2.40 -3.20
N THR A 50 16.47 2.95 -4.40
CA THR A 50 16.72 4.38 -4.61
C THR A 50 15.41 5.10 -4.95
N ALA A 51 15.47 6.43 -5.09
CA ALA A 51 14.38 7.23 -5.59
C ALA A 51 14.75 8.10 -6.78
N TYR A 52 13.78 8.26 -7.69
CA TYR A 52 13.88 9.15 -8.84
C TYR A 52 12.65 10.06 -8.98
N CYS A 53 12.76 11.04 -9.87
CA CYS A 53 11.70 11.98 -10.19
C CYS A 53 11.84 12.40 -11.66
N PRO A 54 10.88 13.11 -12.29
CA PRO A 54 10.91 13.36 -13.74
C PRO A 54 11.93 14.43 -14.17
N CYS A 55 12.78 14.93 -13.27
CA CYS A 55 13.70 16.04 -13.54
C CYS A 55 14.87 15.67 -14.46
N LYS A 56 15.55 16.70 -14.99
CA LYS A 56 16.71 16.55 -15.89
C LYS A 56 17.85 15.69 -15.31
N LYS A 57 18.11 15.78 -14.00
CA LYS A 57 19.19 15.06 -13.33
C LYS A 57 18.93 13.55 -13.27
N CYS A 58 17.73 13.15 -12.83
CA CYS A 58 17.35 11.75 -12.71
C CYS A 58 17.08 11.08 -14.06
N CYS A 59 16.44 11.79 -15.00
CA CYS A 59 15.95 11.19 -16.25
C CYS A 59 16.81 11.51 -17.50
N GLY A 60 18.00 12.10 -17.33
CA GLY A 60 18.99 12.29 -18.41
C GLY A 60 18.46 13.10 -19.61
N TRP A 61 17.95 14.31 -19.37
CA TRP A 61 17.38 15.16 -20.43
C TRP A 61 17.70 16.63 -20.23
N HIS A 62 17.72 17.40 -21.32
CA HIS A 62 17.88 18.85 -21.29
C HIS A 62 16.90 19.53 -22.24
N ARG A 63 16.82 20.87 -22.21
CA ARG A 63 16.09 21.63 -23.23
C ARG A 63 17.08 22.10 -24.29
N ASN A 64 16.76 21.87 -25.56
CA ASN A 64 17.52 22.46 -26.67
C ASN A 64 17.17 23.95 -26.84
N TRP A 65 17.81 24.63 -27.80
CA TRP A 65 17.59 26.05 -28.10
C TRP A 65 16.12 26.41 -28.42
N ARG A 66 15.30 25.44 -28.84
CA ARG A 66 13.85 25.61 -29.10
C ARG A 66 12.99 25.34 -27.85
N GLY A 67 13.59 25.21 -26.68
CA GLY A 67 12.93 24.84 -25.43
C GLY A 67 12.42 23.39 -25.37
N LYS A 68 12.63 22.56 -26.39
CA LYS A 68 12.11 21.18 -26.44
C LYS A 68 12.97 20.24 -25.60
N ALA A 69 12.34 19.34 -24.86
CA ALA A 69 13.04 18.32 -24.09
C ALA A 69 13.65 17.25 -25.00
N VAL A 70 14.95 17.01 -24.82
CA VAL A 70 15.76 16.07 -25.60
C VAL A 70 16.65 15.22 -24.67
N THR A 71 17.02 14.03 -25.12
CA THR A 71 18.02 13.18 -24.46
C THR A 71 19.42 13.82 -24.54
N THR A 72 20.40 13.27 -23.82
CA THR A 72 21.81 13.68 -23.95
C THR A 72 22.32 13.61 -25.40
N ALA A 73 21.83 12.65 -26.20
CA ALA A 73 22.16 12.50 -27.62
C ALA A 73 21.30 13.38 -28.56
N GLY A 74 20.52 14.32 -28.04
CA GLY A 74 19.75 15.29 -28.84
C GLY A 74 18.40 14.81 -29.38
N TYR A 75 18.05 13.53 -29.25
CA TYR A 75 16.76 12.99 -29.69
C TYR A 75 15.59 13.51 -28.82
N PRO A 76 14.38 13.76 -29.38
CA PRO A 76 13.22 14.18 -28.60
C PRO A 76 12.88 13.22 -27.45
N LYS A 77 12.64 13.76 -26.25
CA LYS A 77 12.25 12.96 -25.07
C LYS A 77 10.86 13.33 -24.55
N LYS A 78 10.02 12.32 -24.34
CA LYS A 78 8.77 12.44 -23.57
C LYS A 78 9.13 12.46 -22.07
N VAL A 79 9.09 13.63 -21.44
CA VAL A 79 9.41 13.78 -19.99
C VAL A 79 8.27 13.20 -19.15
N GLY A 80 8.61 12.45 -18.09
CA GLY A 80 7.64 11.85 -17.18
C GLY A 80 6.83 10.68 -17.77
N VAL A 81 7.22 10.15 -18.93
CA VAL A 81 6.66 8.92 -19.51
C VAL A 81 7.62 7.77 -19.25
N THR A 82 7.12 6.68 -18.70
CA THR A 82 7.89 5.49 -18.35
C THR A 82 8.18 4.63 -19.57
N ALA A 83 9.06 3.64 -19.43
CA ALA A 83 9.34 2.65 -20.47
C ALA A 83 8.13 1.79 -20.88
N SER A 84 7.12 1.59 -20.01
CA SER A 84 5.85 0.96 -20.39
C SER A 84 4.86 1.91 -21.10
N GLY A 85 5.24 3.17 -21.31
CA GLY A 85 4.45 4.17 -22.06
C GLY A 85 3.44 4.97 -21.23
N VAL A 86 3.28 4.68 -19.93
CA VAL A 86 2.38 5.44 -19.05
C VAL A 86 3.05 6.68 -18.46
N LYS A 87 2.27 7.63 -17.94
CA LYS A 87 2.83 8.73 -17.13
C LYS A 87 3.23 8.20 -15.76
N ALA A 88 4.46 8.50 -15.36
CA ALA A 88 4.99 8.17 -14.03
C ALA A 88 4.21 8.93 -12.95
N ARG A 89 3.91 8.24 -11.84
CA ARG A 89 3.14 8.73 -10.70
C ARG A 89 3.59 8.04 -9.42
N ALA A 90 3.08 8.47 -8.26
CA ALA A 90 3.30 7.71 -7.03
C ALA A 90 2.85 6.25 -7.21
N GLY A 91 3.68 5.30 -6.77
CA GLY A 91 3.52 3.88 -7.07
C GLY A 91 4.12 3.41 -8.41
N THR A 92 4.67 4.29 -9.26
CA THR A 92 5.54 3.86 -10.36
C THR A 92 6.88 3.38 -9.80
N ILE A 93 7.33 2.21 -10.26
CA ILE A 93 8.64 1.62 -9.94
C ILE A 93 9.41 1.37 -11.24
N ALA A 94 10.70 1.72 -11.23
CA ALA A 94 11.67 1.24 -12.21
C ALA A 94 12.39 0.01 -11.66
N ALA A 95 12.52 -1.05 -12.47
CA ALA A 95 13.20 -2.28 -12.09
C ALA A 95 13.91 -2.93 -13.29
N ASP A 96 14.66 -4.00 -13.03
CA ASP A 96 15.16 -4.88 -14.07
C ASP A 96 14.03 -5.74 -14.65
N THR A 97 13.51 -5.34 -15.81
CA THR A 97 12.37 -6.01 -16.45
C THR A 97 12.65 -7.44 -16.94
N SER A 98 13.90 -7.90 -16.89
CA SER A 98 14.24 -9.31 -17.14
C SER A 98 13.92 -10.22 -15.95
N LYS A 99 13.92 -9.67 -14.72
CA LYS A 99 13.55 -10.34 -13.48
C LYS A 99 12.14 -9.98 -13.00
N TYR A 100 11.75 -8.73 -13.20
CA TYR A 100 10.51 -8.15 -12.71
C TYR A 100 9.73 -7.54 -13.89
N PRO A 101 8.97 -8.35 -14.67
CA PRO A 101 8.27 -7.87 -15.86
C PRO A 101 7.32 -6.69 -15.56
N PHE A 102 7.04 -5.86 -16.57
CA PHE A 102 6.08 -4.76 -16.41
C PHE A 102 4.72 -5.27 -15.94
N GLY A 103 4.18 -4.65 -14.89
CA GLY A 103 2.98 -5.11 -14.20
C GLY A 103 3.26 -5.83 -12.88
N THR A 104 4.50 -6.25 -12.62
CA THR A 104 4.93 -6.80 -11.31
C THR A 104 4.55 -5.81 -10.22
N GLN A 105 3.81 -6.27 -9.22
CA GLN A 105 3.42 -5.46 -8.06
C GLN A 105 4.47 -5.61 -6.97
N MET A 106 4.73 -4.54 -6.24
CA MET A 106 5.65 -4.57 -5.10
C MET A 106 5.07 -3.75 -3.95
N TYR A 107 5.39 -4.16 -2.72
CA TYR A 107 5.25 -3.33 -1.53
C TYR A 107 6.63 -3.07 -0.95
N VAL A 108 6.97 -1.79 -0.85
CA VAL A 108 8.26 -1.30 -0.37
C VAL A 108 8.04 -0.60 0.97
N PRO A 109 8.52 -1.17 2.11
CA PRO A 109 8.34 -0.57 3.42
C PRO A 109 8.85 0.88 3.49
N GLY A 110 7.96 1.79 3.89
CA GLY A 110 8.19 3.24 3.94
C GLY A 110 7.76 4.01 2.68
N TYR A 111 7.58 3.36 1.52
CA TYR A 111 7.07 3.97 0.29
C TYR A 111 5.63 3.53 -0.02
N GLY A 112 5.30 2.25 0.24
CA GLY A 112 3.99 1.67 -0.01
C GLY A 112 3.95 0.77 -1.25
N TYR A 113 2.75 0.62 -1.82
CA TYR A 113 2.52 -0.21 -3.00
C TYR A 113 2.93 0.49 -4.30
N GLY A 114 3.46 -0.29 -5.23
CA GLY A 114 3.74 0.15 -6.59
C GLY A 114 3.69 -0.96 -7.63
N THR A 115 3.89 -0.56 -8.88
CA THR A 115 3.90 -1.40 -10.07
C THR A 115 5.16 -1.11 -10.87
N VAL A 116 5.86 -2.15 -11.30
CA VAL A 116 6.96 -2.01 -12.25
C VAL A 116 6.39 -1.53 -13.59
N GLN A 117 6.71 -0.29 -13.94
CA GLN A 117 6.23 0.40 -15.15
C GLN A 117 7.37 1.07 -15.91
N ASP A 118 8.56 1.16 -15.31
CA ASP A 118 9.71 1.86 -15.88
C ASP A 118 10.97 0.99 -15.84
N ARG A 119 12.02 1.42 -16.55
CA ARG A 119 13.34 0.76 -16.52
C ARG A 119 14.45 1.80 -16.70
N GLY A 120 15.50 1.69 -15.89
CA GLY A 120 16.70 2.52 -16.02
C GLY A 120 17.91 1.72 -16.51
N GLY A 121 18.88 2.39 -17.12
CA GLY A 121 20.12 1.74 -17.57
C GLY A 121 20.93 1.15 -16.41
N ALA A 122 20.99 1.87 -15.29
CA ALA A 122 21.67 1.46 -14.05
C ALA A 122 20.81 0.57 -13.13
N ILE A 123 19.50 0.44 -13.39
CA ILE A 123 18.58 -0.32 -12.54
C ILE A 123 18.63 -1.78 -12.99
N LYS A 124 19.37 -2.60 -12.24
CA LYS A 124 19.75 -3.97 -12.63
C LYS A 124 19.68 -4.93 -11.46
N GLY A 125 19.36 -6.19 -11.74
CA GLY A 125 19.26 -7.22 -10.71
C GLY A 125 18.18 -6.88 -9.69
N ASP A 126 18.57 -6.84 -8.41
CA ASP A 126 17.67 -6.60 -7.28
C ASP A 126 17.81 -5.15 -6.72
N HIS A 127 18.22 -4.21 -7.59
CA HIS A 127 18.11 -2.76 -7.38
C HIS A 127 16.86 -2.24 -8.08
N ILE A 128 16.03 -1.48 -7.35
CA ILE A 128 14.82 -0.81 -7.85
C ILE A 128 14.85 0.71 -7.54
N ASP A 129 14.08 1.47 -8.31
CA ASP A 129 13.96 2.93 -8.18
C ASP A 129 12.48 3.32 -8.00
N VAL A 130 12.14 3.99 -6.90
CA VAL A 130 10.76 4.43 -6.62
C VAL A 130 10.51 5.87 -7.05
N PHE A 131 9.35 6.13 -7.67
CA PHE A 131 9.04 7.44 -8.24
C PHE A 131 8.48 8.43 -7.21
N PHE A 132 9.08 9.62 -7.17
CA PHE A 132 8.58 10.80 -6.47
C PHE A 132 8.28 11.96 -7.43
N LYS A 133 7.35 12.83 -7.05
CA LYS A 133 6.95 13.99 -7.87
C LYS A 133 8.06 15.03 -7.98
N SER A 134 8.82 15.25 -6.90
CA SER A 134 9.90 16.24 -6.83
C SER A 134 11.26 15.60 -6.58
N HIS A 135 12.31 16.32 -6.98
CA HIS A 135 13.70 15.93 -6.69
C HIS A 135 14.03 16.01 -5.18
N LYS A 136 13.36 16.90 -4.43
CA LYS A 136 13.56 17.04 -2.98
C LYS A 136 13.05 15.80 -2.25
N GLU A 137 11.86 15.30 -2.58
CA GLU A 137 11.34 14.06 -2.00
C GLU A 137 12.23 12.86 -2.33
N ALA A 138 12.71 12.74 -3.57
CA ALA A 138 13.63 11.67 -3.96
C ALA A 138 14.96 11.73 -3.19
N LEU A 139 15.52 12.93 -2.96
CA LEU A 139 16.72 13.10 -2.14
C LEU A 139 16.46 12.79 -0.65
N ASN A 140 15.29 13.15 -0.13
CA ASN A 140 14.88 12.82 1.24
C ASN A 140 14.68 11.32 1.46
N TRP A 141 14.28 10.57 0.43
CA TRP A 141 14.23 9.10 0.45
C TRP A 141 15.65 8.49 0.43
N GLY A 142 16.52 9.00 -0.44
CA GLY A 142 17.92 8.57 -0.52
C GLY A 142 18.12 7.19 -1.16
N ARG A 143 19.03 6.40 -0.58
CA ARG A 143 19.34 5.01 -0.95
C ARG A 143 19.23 4.15 0.29
N VAL A 144 18.38 3.12 0.25
CA VAL A 144 18.09 2.27 1.41
C VAL A 144 18.01 0.80 1.02
N GLN A 145 18.36 -0.10 1.94
CA GLN A 145 18.06 -1.53 1.82
C GLN A 145 16.68 -1.79 2.46
N ARG A 146 15.83 -2.58 1.79
CA ARG A 146 14.48 -2.92 2.27
C ARG A 146 14.10 -4.36 1.90
N GLU A 147 13.42 -5.04 2.82
CA GLU A 147 12.63 -6.24 2.52
C GLU A 147 11.46 -5.85 1.62
N VAL A 148 11.54 -6.15 0.32
CA VAL A 148 10.50 -5.84 -0.66
C VAL A 148 9.65 -7.09 -0.91
N TYR A 149 8.34 -6.93 -0.77
CA TYR A 149 7.34 -7.96 -1.04
C TYR A 149 6.96 -7.87 -2.51
N VAL A 150 6.99 -8.98 -3.24
CA VAL A 150 6.82 -9.02 -4.70
C VAL A 150 5.68 -9.94 -5.11
N TRP A 151 4.90 -9.51 -6.09
CA TRP A 151 3.91 -10.32 -6.80
C TRP A 151 4.20 -10.22 -8.30
N LEU A 152 4.57 -11.34 -8.93
CA LEU A 152 4.90 -11.40 -10.34
C LEU A 152 3.65 -11.36 -11.21
N VAL A 153 3.82 -11.00 -12.49
CA VAL A 153 2.72 -11.01 -13.45
C VAL A 153 2.34 -12.45 -13.79
N GLY A 154 1.04 -12.76 -13.73
CA GLY A 154 0.52 -14.08 -14.09
C GLY A 154 0.51 -15.11 -12.97
N THR A 155 0.93 -14.76 -11.75
CA THR A 155 0.64 -15.58 -10.55
C THR A 155 -0.81 -15.35 -10.12
N GLU A 156 -1.48 -16.41 -9.65
CA GLU A 156 -2.89 -16.32 -9.19
C GLU A 156 -3.09 -15.24 -8.11
N THR A 157 -2.04 -15.04 -7.33
CA THR A 157 -1.84 -14.02 -6.31
C THR A 157 -2.06 -12.60 -6.81
N ALA A 158 -1.57 -12.26 -8.00
CA ALA A 158 -1.61 -10.91 -8.57
C ALA A 158 -2.96 -10.55 -9.22
N MET A 159 -3.82 -11.53 -9.46
CA MET A 159 -5.01 -11.39 -10.31
C MET A 159 -6.28 -10.90 -9.57
N ARG A 160 -6.24 -10.81 -8.23
CA ARG A 160 -7.39 -10.38 -7.41
C ARG A 160 -7.48 -8.85 -7.32
N ARG A 161 -8.21 -8.24 -8.26
CA ARG A 161 -8.66 -6.85 -8.25
C ARG A 161 -10.16 -6.79 -8.51
#